data_AF-Q1WCI8-F1
#
_entry.id   AF-Q1WCI8-F1
#
_cell.length_a   1.000
_cell.length_b   1.000
_cell.length_c   1.000
_cell.angle_alpha   90.00
_cell.angle_beta   90.00
_cell.angle_gamma   90.00
#
_symmetry.space_group_name_H-M   'P 1'
#
loop_
_entity.id
_entity.type
_entity.pdbx_description
1 polymer ?
#
loop_
_entity_poly.entity_id
_entity_poly.type
_entity_poly.pdbx_seq_one_letter_code
_entity_poly.pdbx_strand_id
1 'polypeptide(L)'
;TITILCTDLGTDMVPAISLAYEAAESDIMKRQPRNPLRDKLVNERLISIAYGQIGMIQALGGFFAYFVILAENGFLPSYLVGIRLSWDDRSVNDLEDSYGQQWTYEQRKIVEFACHTAFFVSIVVVQWADLIICKTRRNSVFQQGMRNKILIFGLFEETALAAFLSYCPGMDVALRI
;
A
#
# COMPACT_ATOMS: atom_id res chain seq x y z
N THR A 1 9.37 3.03 7.51
CA THR A 1 8.91 2.25 8.70
C THR A 1 7.70 2.87 9.34
N ILE A 2 7.67 4.19 9.56
CA ILE A 2 6.48 4.90 10.06
C ILE A 2 5.30 4.77 9.06
N THR A 3 5.57 4.89 7.76
CA THR A 3 4.56 4.69 6.71
C THR A 3 3.86 3.34 6.76
N ILE A 4 4.56 2.27 7.12
CA ILE A 4 3.97 0.93 7.29
C ILE A 4 2.98 0.92 8.46
N LEU A 5 3.33 1.58 9.58
CA LEU A 5 2.42 1.72 10.72
C LEU A 5 1.18 2.54 10.36
N CYS A 6 1.34 3.60 9.55
CA CYS A 6 0.21 4.39 9.05
C CYS A 6 -0.73 3.57 8.16
N THR A 7 -0.19 2.60 7.41
CA THR A 7 -1.01 1.66 6.64
C THR A 7 -1.74 0.68 7.57
N ASP A 8 -1.00 -0.10 8.35
CA ASP A 8 -1.56 -1.22 9.13
C ASP A 8 -2.50 -0.76 10.25
N LEU A 9 -2.19 0.37 10.90
CA LEU A 9 -2.93 0.91 12.05
C LEU A 9 -3.77 2.14 11.70
N GLY A 10 -3.76 2.57 10.44
CA GLY A 10 -4.51 3.75 9.99
C GLY A 10 -5.44 3.38 8.86
N THR A 11 -4.93 3.43 7.63
CA THR A 11 -5.73 3.34 6.41
C THR A 11 -6.47 2.01 6.29
N ASP A 12 -5.85 0.89 6.67
CA ASP A 12 -6.44 -0.43 6.40
C ASP A 12 -7.47 -0.86 7.47
N MET A 13 -7.55 -0.15 8.61
CA MET A 13 -8.42 -0.55 9.71
C MET A 13 -9.91 -0.46 9.37
N VAL A 14 -10.36 0.68 8.83
CA VAL A 14 -11.78 0.90 8.52
C VAL A 14 -12.25 0.02 7.35
N PRO A 15 -11.51 -0.08 6.22
CA PRO A 15 -11.82 -1.02 5.15
C PRO A 15 -11.89 -2.48 5.63
N ALA A 16 -10.93 -2.94 6.45
CA ALA A 16 -10.93 -4.32 6.95
C ALA A 16 -12.15 -4.62 7.83
N ILE A 17 -12.54 -3.69 8.72
CA ILE A 17 -13.74 -3.83 9.55
C ILE A 17 -15.00 -3.81 8.68
N SER A 18 -15.01 -3.03 7.60
CA SER A 18 -16.17 -2.93 6.70
C SER A 18 -16.54 -4.26 6.03
N LEU A 19 -15.56 -5.15 5.79
CA LEU A 19 -15.78 -6.48 5.22
C LEU A 19 -16.59 -7.38 6.14
N ALA A 20 -16.62 -7.13 7.45
CA ALA A 20 -17.46 -7.88 8.39
C ALA A 20 -18.96 -7.63 8.18
N TYR A 21 -19.33 -6.52 7.54
CA TYR A 21 -20.72 -6.16 7.24
C TYR A 21 -21.21 -6.73 5.89
N GLU A 22 -20.42 -7.55 5.22
CA GLU A 22 -20.84 -8.19 3.98
C GLU A 22 -21.94 -9.24 4.17
N ALA A 23 -22.89 -9.22 3.25
CA ALA A 23 -23.96 -10.21 3.20
C ALA A 23 -23.45 -11.52 2.60
N ALA A 24 -24.10 -12.63 2.96
CA ALA A 24 -23.76 -13.94 2.42
C ALA A 24 -23.88 -13.97 0.88
N GLU A 25 -22.86 -14.51 0.20
CA GLU A 25 -22.82 -14.68 -1.26
C GLU A 25 -23.79 -15.75 -1.77
N SER A 26 -24.17 -16.70 -0.92
CA SER A 26 -25.07 -17.80 -1.23
C SER A 26 -25.85 -18.20 -0.01
N ASP A 27 -26.89 -19.03 -0.17
CA ASP A 27 -27.66 -19.57 0.94
C ASP A 27 -26.81 -20.47 1.85
N ILE A 28 -26.24 -19.86 2.89
CA ILE A 28 -25.36 -20.54 3.85
C ILE A 28 -26.13 -21.54 4.72
N MET A 29 -27.44 -21.37 4.88
CA MET A 29 -28.27 -22.24 5.71
C MET A 29 -28.55 -23.60 5.05
N LYS A 30 -28.35 -23.70 3.73
CA LYS A 30 -28.39 -24.98 2.99
C LYS A 30 -27.09 -25.77 3.06
N ARG A 31 -26.00 -25.19 3.56
CA ARG A 31 -24.69 -25.83 3.62
C ARG A 31 -24.51 -26.60 4.93
N GLN A 32 -23.85 -27.75 4.87
CA GLN A 32 -23.47 -28.51 6.06
C GLN A 32 -22.46 -27.73 6.94
N PRO A 33 -22.44 -27.96 8.27
CA PRO A 33 -21.46 -27.36 9.17
C PRO A 33 -20.01 -27.65 8.75
N ARG A 34 -19.12 -26.67 8.94
CA ARG A 34 -17.69 -26.78 8.56
C ARG A 34 -16.98 -27.88 9.34
N ASN A 35 -16.01 -28.56 8.71
CA ASN A 35 -15.16 -29.52 9.40
C ASN A 35 -13.92 -28.81 9.99
N PRO A 36 -13.71 -28.80 11.33
CA PRO A 36 -12.62 -28.05 11.94
C PRO A 36 -11.21 -28.57 11.59
N LEU A 37 -11.09 -29.81 11.11
CA LEU A 37 -9.81 -30.41 10.73
C LEU A 37 -9.42 -30.07 9.29
N ARG A 38 -10.40 -30.06 8.37
CA ARG A 38 -10.16 -29.82 6.92
C ARG A 38 -10.41 -28.36 6.50
N ASP A 39 -11.47 -27.74 7.01
CA ASP A 39 -11.89 -26.38 6.63
C ASP A 39 -11.32 -25.33 7.61
N LYS A 40 -10.02 -25.08 7.47
CA LYS A 40 -9.32 -24.04 8.23
C LYS A 40 -9.72 -22.64 7.76
N LEU A 41 -9.68 -21.67 8.67
CA LEU A 41 -9.98 -20.26 8.37
C LEU A 41 -8.93 -19.66 7.42
N VAL A 42 -7.67 -19.94 7.70
CA VAL A 42 -6.51 -19.60 6.86
C VAL A 42 -5.98 -20.91 6.30
N ASN A 43 -5.92 -21.01 4.97
CA ASN A 43 -5.39 -22.17 4.26
C ASN A 43 -4.27 -21.75 3.31
N GLU A 44 -3.53 -22.72 2.81
CA GLU A 44 -2.43 -22.50 1.86
C GLU A 44 -2.90 -21.77 0.58
N ARG A 45 -4.15 -21.98 0.16
CA ARG A 45 -4.73 -21.33 -1.02
C ARG A 45 -4.90 -19.83 -0.81
N LEU A 46 -5.37 -19.43 0.37
CA LEU A 46 -5.51 -18.03 0.75
C LEU A 46 -4.15 -17.36 0.83
N ILE A 47 -3.15 -18.02 1.43
CA ILE A 47 -1.77 -17.52 1.49
C ILE A 47 -1.20 -17.36 0.06
N SER A 48 -1.41 -18.35 -0.81
CA SER A 48 -0.91 -18.32 -2.19
C SER A 48 -1.51 -17.18 -3.02
N ILE A 49 -2.80 -16.90 -2.87
CA ILE A 49 -3.46 -15.79 -3.58
C ILE A 49 -3.02 -14.44 -3.00
N ALA A 50 -3.09 -14.29 -1.67
CA ALA A 50 -2.80 -13.03 -1.01
C ALA A 50 -1.32 -12.64 -1.14
N TYR A 51 -0.40 -13.48 -0.67
CA TYR A 51 1.04 -13.16 -0.70
C TYR A 51 1.67 -13.41 -2.08
N GLY A 52 1.26 -14.46 -2.77
CA GLY A 52 1.93 -14.90 -4.00
C GLY A 52 1.49 -14.15 -5.25
N GLN A 53 0.24 -13.68 -5.30
CA GLN A 53 -0.32 -13.04 -6.51
C GLN A 53 -0.63 -11.57 -6.25
N ILE A 54 -1.59 -11.28 -5.37
CA ILE A 54 -2.07 -9.91 -5.17
C ILE A 54 -0.97 -9.05 -4.54
N GLY A 55 -0.37 -9.52 -3.45
CA GLY A 55 0.70 -8.81 -2.75
C GLY A 55 1.93 -8.55 -3.65
N MET A 56 2.24 -9.46 -4.57
CA MET A 56 3.32 -9.24 -5.54
C MET A 56 2.98 -8.11 -6.53
N ILE A 57 1.74 -8.04 -7.01
CA ILE A 57 1.28 -6.94 -7.89
C ILE A 57 1.31 -5.61 -7.14
N GLN A 58 0.85 -5.60 -5.88
CA GLN A 58 0.90 -4.41 -5.03
C GLN A 58 2.34 -3.93 -4.78
N ALA A 59 3.26 -4.85 -4.47
CA ALA A 59 4.66 -4.55 -4.27
C ALA A 59 5.29 -3.93 -5.54
N LEU A 60 5.01 -4.51 -6.71
CA LEU A 60 5.48 -3.97 -7.99
C LEU A 60 4.93 -2.58 -8.26
N GLY A 61 3.66 -2.31 -7.93
CA GLY A 61 3.06 -0.96 -8.04
C GLY A 61 3.78 0.07 -7.16
N GLY A 62 4.06 -0.29 -5.90
CA GLY A 62 4.80 0.58 -4.98
C GLY A 62 6.24 0.84 -5.45
N PHE A 63 6.96 -0.20 -5.88
CA PHE A 63 8.32 -0.05 -6.44
C PHE A 63 8.32 0.77 -7.73
N PHE A 64 7.29 0.66 -8.55
CA PHE A 64 7.14 1.49 -9.74
C PHE A 64 7.04 2.98 -9.37
N ALA A 65 6.16 3.35 -8.42
CA ALA A 65 6.07 4.73 -7.94
C ALA A 65 7.40 5.24 -7.37
N TYR A 66 8.09 4.41 -6.59
CA TYR A 66 9.42 4.72 -6.04
C TYR A 66 10.45 5.05 -7.13
N PHE A 67 10.54 4.21 -8.17
CA PHE A 67 11.48 4.43 -9.27
C PHE A 67 11.11 5.66 -10.13
N VAL A 68 9.82 5.93 -10.32
CA VAL A 68 9.36 7.10 -11.08
C VAL A 68 9.76 8.39 -10.37
N ILE A 69 9.49 8.52 -9.08
CA ILE A 69 9.84 9.74 -8.32
C ILE A 69 11.36 9.96 -8.32
N LEU A 70 12.17 8.91 -8.13
CA LEU A 70 13.63 9.05 -8.18
C LEU A 70 14.14 9.42 -9.57
N ALA A 71 13.60 8.81 -10.62
CA ALA A 71 14.00 9.12 -11.99
C ALA A 71 13.66 10.56 -12.38
N GLU A 72 12.49 11.05 -11.98
CA GLU A 72 12.08 12.45 -12.20
C GLU A 72 12.96 13.45 -11.44
N ASN A 73 13.51 13.04 -10.28
CA ASN A 73 14.45 13.84 -9.50
C ASN A 73 15.92 13.62 -9.91
N GLY A 74 16.20 12.92 -11.01
CA GLY A 74 17.55 12.80 -11.56
C GLY A 74 18.28 11.48 -11.28
N PHE A 75 17.72 10.60 -10.46
CA PHE A 75 18.30 9.31 -10.11
C PHE A 75 17.67 8.17 -10.93
N LEU A 76 18.30 7.82 -12.05
CA LEU A 76 17.80 6.74 -12.91
C LEU A 76 17.85 5.38 -12.20
N PRO A 77 16.91 4.45 -12.46
CA PRO A 77 16.86 3.15 -11.80
C PRO A 77 18.12 2.31 -11.92
N SER A 78 18.87 2.44 -13.02
CA SER A 78 20.16 1.77 -13.23
C SER A 78 21.24 2.27 -12.29
N TYR A 79 21.22 3.56 -11.94
CA TYR A 79 22.18 4.20 -11.04
C TYR A 79 21.88 3.90 -9.57
N LEU A 80 20.63 3.57 -9.21
CA LEU A 80 20.22 3.28 -7.84
C LEU A 80 20.81 1.98 -7.24
N VAL A 81 21.35 1.10 -8.07
CA VAL A 81 21.88 -0.19 -7.59
C VAL A 81 23.23 0.04 -6.92
N GLY A 82 23.27 -0.12 -5.58
CA GLY A 82 24.52 -0.05 -4.80
C GLY A 82 24.85 1.31 -4.20
N ILE A 83 24.07 2.36 -4.47
CA ILE A 83 24.33 3.72 -3.96
C ILE A 83 24.02 3.90 -2.47
N ARG A 84 23.39 2.91 -1.81
CA ARG A 84 22.91 3.03 -0.43
C ARG A 84 23.97 3.51 0.56
N LEU A 85 25.20 3.01 0.46
CA LEU A 85 26.28 3.40 1.37
C LEU A 85 26.57 4.91 1.27
N SER A 86 26.71 5.42 0.04
CA SER A 86 26.92 6.84 -0.21
C SER A 86 25.67 7.68 0.05
N TRP A 87 24.47 7.11 -0.14
CA TRP A 87 23.17 7.74 0.11
C TRP A 87 22.93 8.02 1.60
N ASP A 88 23.25 7.04 2.46
CA ASP A 88 23.03 7.14 3.90
C ASP A 88 24.16 7.86 4.64
N ASP A 89 25.33 8.04 4.02
CA ASP A 89 26.45 8.78 4.61
C ASP A 89 26.16 10.28 4.69
N ARG A 90 26.22 10.81 5.92
CA ARG A 90 26.02 12.23 6.24
C ARG A 90 27.20 13.12 5.88
N SER A 91 28.39 12.53 5.73
CA SER A 91 29.60 13.28 5.39
C SER A 91 29.66 13.64 3.91
N VAL A 92 29.01 12.85 3.06
CA VAL A 92 28.91 13.08 1.60
C VAL A 92 27.84 14.13 1.32
N ASN A 93 28.23 15.26 0.73
CA ASN A 93 27.31 16.35 0.36
C ASN A 93 27.36 16.71 -1.12
N ASP A 94 28.06 15.89 -1.89
CA ASP A 94 28.42 16.05 -3.29
C ASP A 94 28.08 14.77 -4.09
N LEU A 95 27.04 14.04 -3.68
CA LEU A 95 26.63 12.83 -4.40
C LEU A 95 26.11 13.21 -5.79
N GLU A 96 26.75 12.66 -6.83
CA GLU A 96 26.37 12.90 -8.22
C GLU A 96 25.12 12.08 -8.60
N ASP A 97 24.19 12.69 -9.31
CA ASP A 97 23.05 12.00 -9.91
C ASP A 97 23.36 11.50 -11.34
N SER A 98 22.36 10.97 -12.05
CA SER A 98 22.57 10.47 -13.43
C SER A 98 22.76 11.58 -14.47
N TYR A 99 22.48 12.84 -14.11
CA TYR A 99 22.58 14.01 -14.97
C TYR A 99 23.80 14.88 -14.64
N GLY A 100 24.63 14.48 -13.67
CA GLY A 100 25.83 15.20 -13.25
C GLY A 100 25.59 16.30 -12.21
N GLN A 101 24.42 16.33 -11.55
CA GLN A 101 24.12 17.28 -10.48
C GLN A 101 24.62 16.74 -9.14
N GLN A 102 25.07 17.63 -8.26
CA GLN A 102 25.53 17.28 -6.92
C GLN A 102 24.44 17.53 -5.88
N TRP A 103 24.18 16.53 -5.06
CA TRP A 103 23.13 16.54 -4.05
C TRP A 103 23.68 16.49 -2.63
N THR A 104 23.23 17.43 -1.79
CA THR A 104 23.52 17.43 -0.34
C THR A 104 22.77 16.32 0.39
N TYR A 105 23.20 15.96 1.60
CA TYR A 105 22.51 14.94 2.41
C TYR A 105 21.03 15.26 2.64
N GLU A 106 20.71 16.50 3.02
CA GLU A 106 19.33 16.93 3.31
C GLU A 106 18.44 16.86 2.07
N GLN A 107 18.92 17.32 0.91
CA GLN A 107 18.15 17.26 -0.34
C GLN A 107 17.81 15.82 -0.74
N ARG A 108 18.77 14.89 -0.60
CA ARG A 108 18.55 13.46 -0.88
C ARG A 108 17.53 12.84 0.06
N LYS A 109 17.59 13.19 1.34
CA LYS A 109 16.62 12.70 2.33
C LYS A 109 15.21 13.26 2.11
N ILE A 110 15.07 14.50 1.64
CA ILE A 110 13.77 15.04 1.24
C ILE A 110 13.17 14.21 0.09
N VAL A 111 13.96 13.90 -0.94
CA VAL A 111 13.50 13.05 -2.05
C VAL A 111 13.15 11.64 -1.56
N GLU A 112 13.95 11.07 -0.66
CA GLU A 112 13.67 9.77 -0.05
C GLU A 112 12.36 9.76 0.75
N PHE A 113 12.07 10.81 1.53
CA PHE A 113 10.79 10.93 2.23
C PHE A 113 9.63 11.07 1.25
N ALA A 114 9.77 11.89 0.20
CA ALA A 114 8.77 11.97 -0.87
C ALA A 114 8.53 10.60 -1.53
N CYS A 115 9.57 9.77 -1.70
CA CYS A 115 9.44 8.41 -2.20
C CYS A 115 8.68 7.49 -1.24
N HIS A 116 8.92 7.59 0.07
CA HIS A 116 8.17 6.84 1.07
C HIS A 116 6.67 7.20 1.03
N THR A 117 6.36 8.47 0.84
CA THR A 117 4.99 9.00 0.74
C THR A 117 4.30 8.55 -0.54
N ALA A 118 5.00 8.63 -1.67
CA ALA A 118 4.50 8.11 -2.95
C ALA A 118 4.25 6.59 -2.89
N PHE A 119 5.15 5.83 -2.24
CA PHE A 119 4.95 4.40 -2.02
C PHE A 119 3.72 4.14 -1.14
N PHE A 120 3.57 4.87 -0.03
CA PHE A 120 2.41 4.78 0.87
C PHE A 120 1.10 5.06 0.13
N VAL A 121 1.03 6.15 -0.64
CA VAL A 121 -0.16 6.47 -1.46
C VAL A 121 -0.41 5.39 -2.51
N SER A 122 0.64 4.84 -3.13
CA SER A 122 0.49 3.72 -4.07
C SER A 122 -0.12 2.49 -3.40
N ILE A 123 0.21 2.20 -2.15
CA ILE A 123 -0.39 1.09 -1.38
C ILE A 123 -1.88 1.33 -1.17
N VAL A 124 -2.27 2.54 -0.75
CA VAL A 124 -3.69 2.91 -0.58
C VAL A 124 -4.48 2.74 -1.89
N VAL A 125 -3.91 3.18 -3.01
CA VAL A 125 -4.57 3.06 -4.33
C VAL A 125 -4.81 1.59 -4.73
N VAL A 126 -3.81 0.71 -4.53
CA VAL A 126 -3.99 -0.71 -4.85
C VAL A 126 -4.89 -1.42 -3.84
N GLN A 127 -5.00 -0.93 -2.60
CA GLN A 127 -5.94 -1.45 -1.62
C GLN A 127 -7.40 -1.20 -1.97
N TRP A 128 -7.72 -0.16 -2.75
CA TRP A 128 -9.08 -0.01 -3.27
C TRP A 128 -9.50 -1.22 -4.12
N ALA A 129 -8.59 -1.70 -4.96
CA ALA A 129 -8.84 -2.87 -5.80
C ALA A 129 -8.87 -4.15 -4.95
N ASP A 130 -7.95 -4.30 -3.99
CA ASP A 130 -7.94 -5.47 -3.09
C ASP A 130 -9.22 -5.56 -2.27
N LEU A 131 -9.72 -4.45 -1.72
CA LEU A 131 -10.97 -4.41 -0.96
C LEU A 131 -12.16 -4.87 -1.81
N ILE A 132 -12.23 -4.44 -3.06
CA ILE A 132 -13.29 -4.83 -4.01
C ILE A 132 -13.19 -6.32 -4.36
N ILE A 133 -11.99 -6.87 -4.50
CA ILE A 133 -11.77 -8.30 -4.79
C ILE A 133 -12.08 -9.15 -3.56
N CYS A 134 -11.63 -8.74 -2.38
CA CYS A 134 -11.82 -9.43 -1.10
C CYS A 134 -13.29 -9.42 -0.63
N LYS A 135 -14.12 -8.50 -1.15
CA LYS A 135 -15.57 -8.46 -0.90
C LYS A 135 -16.29 -9.76 -1.26
N THR A 136 -15.85 -10.47 -2.30
CA THR A 136 -16.50 -11.68 -2.79
C THR A 136 -15.48 -12.78 -3.07
N ARG A 137 -15.69 -13.97 -2.51
CA ARG A 137 -14.82 -15.14 -2.70
C ARG A 137 -15.15 -15.94 -3.94
N ARG A 138 -16.40 -15.87 -4.45
CA ARG A 138 -16.84 -16.63 -5.64
C ARG A 138 -17.67 -15.81 -6.61
N ASN A 139 -18.61 -15.02 -6.11
CA ASN A 139 -19.50 -14.26 -6.99
C ASN A 139 -18.75 -13.10 -7.66
N SER A 140 -19.24 -12.65 -8.81
CA SER A 140 -18.74 -11.42 -9.41
C SER A 140 -19.23 -10.19 -8.65
N VAL A 141 -18.43 -9.13 -8.61
CA VAL A 141 -18.80 -7.82 -8.07
C VAL A 141 -20.07 -7.27 -8.72
N PHE A 142 -20.30 -7.53 -10.01
CA PHE A 142 -21.51 -7.11 -10.72
C PHE A 142 -22.76 -7.89 -10.30
N GLN A 143 -22.60 -9.14 -9.85
CA GLN A 143 -23.71 -9.97 -9.36
C GLN A 143 -24.05 -9.61 -7.90
N GLN A 144 -23.03 -9.41 -7.06
CA GLN A 144 -23.22 -9.06 -5.65
C GLN A 144 -23.63 -7.59 -5.45
N GLY A 145 -23.07 -6.69 -6.27
CA GLY A 145 -23.26 -5.24 -6.21
C GLY A 145 -22.55 -4.57 -5.03
N MET A 146 -22.32 -3.27 -5.13
CA MET A 146 -21.76 -2.42 -4.07
C MET A 146 -22.85 -1.90 -3.11
N ARG A 147 -23.50 -2.81 -2.38
CA ARG A 147 -24.58 -2.44 -1.44
C ARG A 147 -24.11 -2.11 -0.03
N ASN A 148 -22.88 -2.51 0.32
CA ASN A 148 -22.31 -2.27 1.64
C ASN A 148 -21.88 -0.79 1.76
N LYS A 149 -22.73 0.01 2.43
CA LYS A 149 -22.48 1.43 2.65
C LYS A 149 -21.25 1.68 3.53
N ILE A 150 -20.96 0.79 4.47
CA ILE A 150 -19.81 0.90 5.37
C ILE A 150 -18.52 0.68 4.59
N LEU A 151 -18.51 -0.24 3.60
CA LEU A 151 -17.37 -0.44 2.70
C LEU A 151 -17.10 0.79 1.83
N ILE A 152 -18.16 1.37 1.25
CA ILE A 152 -18.02 2.60 0.45
C ILE A 152 -17.50 3.74 1.33
N PHE A 153 -18.03 3.89 2.54
CA PHE A 153 -17.52 4.87 3.51
C PHE A 153 -16.05 4.62 3.86
N GLY A 154 -15.64 3.36 4.06
CA GLY A 154 -14.26 2.98 4.32
C GLY A 154 -13.31 3.43 3.21
N LEU A 155 -13.66 3.23 1.93
CA LEU A 155 -12.84 3.71 0.81
C LEU A 155 -12.65 5.24 0.81
N PHE A 156 -13.71 5.98 1.12
CA PHE A 156 -13.63 7.45 1.21
C PHE A 156 -12.78 7.90 2.40
N GLU A 157 -12.96 7.27 3.56
CA GLU A 157 -12.21 7.57 4.77
C GLU A 157 -10.72 7.25 4.60
N GLU A 158 -10.40 6.09 4.03
CA GLU A 158 -9.04 5.66 3.71
C GLU A 158 -8.32 6.68 2.81
N THR A 159 -8.99 7.09 1.73
CA THR A 159 -8.48 8.09 0.78
C THR A 159 -8.29 9.45 1.43
N ALA A 160 -9.26 9.88 2.25
CA ALA A 160 -9.21 11.15 2.94
C ALA A 160 -8.09 11.18 3.99
N LEU A 161 -7.89 10.08 4.73
CA LEU A 161 -6.81 9.95 5.70
C LEU A 161 -5.44 9.95 5.01
N ALA A 162 -5.29 9.23 3.89
CA ALA A 162 -4.06 9.26 3.11
C ALA A 162 -3.72 10.66 2.59
N ALA A 163 -4.73 11.39 2.07
CA ALA A 163 -4.57 12.77 1.63
C ALA A 163 -4.24 13.71 2.80
N PHE A 164 -4.90 13.55 3.95
CA PHE A 164 -4.62 14.33 5.15
C PHE A 164 -3.18 14.13 5.63
N LEU A 165 -2.72 12.87 5.73
CA LEU A 165 -1.36 12.56 6.14
C LEU A 165 -0.31 13.09 5.16
N SER A 166 -0.62 13.15 3.86
CA SER A 166 0.31 13.62 2.84
C SER A 166 0.38 15.15 2.72
N TYR A 167 -0.73 15.86 2.93
CA TYR A 167 -0.80 17.31 2.67
C TYR A 167 -0.86 18.19 3.93
N CYS A 168 -1.01 17.61 5.12
CA CYS A 168 -1.08 18.41 6.33
C CYS A 168 0.29 19.01 6.72
N PRO A 169 0.37 20.33 6.98
CA PRO A 169 1.62 20.97 7.35
C PRO A 169 2.09 20.47 8.72
N GLY A 170 3.37 20.11 8.84
CA GLY A 170 3.98 19.56 10.06
C GLY A 170 4.05 18.03 10.10
N MET A 171 3.43 17.33 9.14
CA MET A 171 3.55 15.88 9.00
C MET A 171 4.92 15.45 8.46
N ASP A 172 5.57 16.33 7.70
CA ASP A 172 6.96 16.23 7.25
C ASP A 172 7.95 16.16 8.41
N VAL A 173 7.69 16.90 9.49
CA VAL A 173 8.52 16.89 10.71
C VAL A 173 8.15 15.73 11.63
N ALA A 174 6.85 15.45 11.79
CA ALA A 174 6.35 14.46 12.75
C ALA A 174 6.49 13.01 12.27
N LEU A 175 6.19 12.74 11.00
CA LEU A 175 6.18 11.39 10.43
C LEU A 175 7.27 11.17 9.39
N ARG A 176 7.95 12.25 8.92
CA ARG A 176 8.94 12.19 7.83
C ARG A 176 8.33 11.56 6.56
N ILE A 177 7.14 12.07 6.24
CA ILE A 177 6.29 11.75 5.09
C ILE A 177 6.09 13.06 4.32
#